data_AF-K2BTR6-F1
#
_entry.id   AF-K2BTR6-F1
#
_cell.length_a   1.000
_cell.length_b   1.000
_cell.length_c   1.000
_cell.angle_alpha   90.00
_cell.angle_beta   90.00
_cell.angle_gamma   90.00
#
_symmetry.space_group_name_H-M   'P 1'
#
loop_
_entity.id
_entity.type
_entity.pdbx_description
1 polymer ?
#
loop_
_entity_poly.entity_id
_entity_poly.type
_entity_poly.pdbx_seq_one_letter_code
_entity_poly.pdbx_strand_id
1 'polypeptide(L)'
;QKQLHDLLGGRSANAHPSTAVGRKLQQALLAAFPDRVCLRRSDGRSPSFTICSGQGLTIADTGLLPVERLILAFRLDLNSRPGMADGRIFLACAIDQDLLPTQALYQKKREIFFSEDRARILARERTWYGKLLLSDCESAVQSEESEAASQLLLKAAMAFPAKALACSEEKIHEFINRVAALKSCRAGSEFPVLDDSWLVEQIRELAPGSRSFADLQKQSLEQLYLQQLSWKQRELFEKLVPERFVVPSGSAIRIQYQDAGAPILAVKIQELFGMPQTPAICHDQLKLLLHLLSPGGQPVQITADLASFWQSGYQQAIKELKGRYPKHPWPDDPGSAVAFRGTKKQFARSQVSPR
;
A
#
# COMPACT_ATOMS: atom_id res chain seq x y z
N GLN A 1 54.23 -31.49 -26.75
CA GLN A 1 52.89 -31.41 -27.37
C GLN A 1 52.41 -32.74 -27.97
N LYS A 2 53.26 -33.59 -28.58
CA LYS A 2 52.84 -34.91 -29.12
C LYS A 2 52.41 -35.96 -28.06
N GLN A 3 53.14 -36.08 -26.94
CA GLN A 3 52.81 -37.05 -25.88
C GLN A 3 51.45 -36.82 -25.21
N LEU A 4 50.97 -35.57 -25.18
CA LEU A 4 49.67 -35.22 -24.61
C LEU A 4 48.52 -35.58 -25.56
N HIS A 5 48.80 -35.60 -26.87
CA HIS A 5 47.86 -35.99 -27.91
C HIS A 5 47.64 -37.53 -27.95
N ASP A 6 48.68 -38.31 -27.65
CA ASP A 6 48.58 -39.77 -27.58
C ASP A 6 47.85 -40.27 -26.32
N LEU A 7 47.99 -39.56 -25.19
CA LEU A 7 47.26 -39.87 -23.96
C LEU A 7 45.75 -39.57 -24.06
N LEU A 8 45.34 -38.70 -24.99
CA LEU A 8 43.94 -38.31 -25.21
C LEU A 8 43.17 -39.23 -26.16
N GLY A 9 43.76 -40.35 -26.61
CA GLY A 9 43.07 -41.44 -27.30
C GLY A 9 42.12 -40.97 -28.38
N GLY A 10 42.65 -40.72 -29.59
CA GLY A 10 41.95 -40.21 -30.77
C GLY A 10 40.44 -40.40 -30.81
N ARG A 11 39.72 -39.42 -30.25
CA ARG A 11 38.36 -39.02 -30.61
C ARG A 11 38.15 -37.61 -30.07
N SER A 12 38.47 -36.66 -30.94
CA SER A 12 37.79 -35.36 -30.94
C SER A 12 36.32 -35.65 -31.26
N ALA A 13 35.55 -35.89 -30.22
CA ALA A 13 34.10 -35.73 -30.24
C ALA A 13 33.85 -34.59 -29.27
N ASN A 14 33.16 -33.55 -29.73
CA ASN A 14 32.66 -32.45 -28.91
C ASN A 14 32.14 -33.00 -27.58
N ALA A 15 32.99 -32.92 -26.55
CA ALA A 15 32.63 -33.33 -25.22
C ALA A 15 31.68 -32.25 -24.73
N HIS A 16 30.39 -32.53 -24.86
CA HIS A 16 29.38 -31.77 -24.16
C HIS A 16 29.80 -31.71 -22.68
N PRO A 17 29.70 -30.54 -22.03
CA PRO A 17 30.12 -30.36 -20.64
C PRO A 17 29.41 -31.31 -19.65
N SER A 18 28.41 -32.07 -20.09
CA SER A 18 27.63 -33.03 -19.29
C SER A 18 28.21 -34.44 -19.15
N THR A 19 29.42 -34.73 -19.65
CA THR A 19 30.03 -36.05 -19.38
C THR A 19 30.50 -36.13 -17.92
N ALA A 20 30.17 -37.23 -17.23
CA ALA A 20 30.52 -37.43 -15.81
C ALA A 20 32.03 -37.29 -15.51
N VAL A 21 32.89 -37.50 -16.52
CA VAL A 21 34.34 -37.32 -16.45
C VAL A 21 34.72 -35.83 -16.42
N GLY A 22 34.09 -34.99 -17.26
CA GLY A 22 34.33 -33.54 -17.30
C GLY A 22 33.97 -32.85 -15.98
N ARG A 23 32.86 -33.27 -15.37
CA ARG A 23 32.42 -32.73 -14.07
C ARG A 23 33.40 -33.05 -12.94
N LYS A 24 33.95 -34.27 -12.89
CA LYS A 24 34.97 -34.66 -11.89
C LYS A 24 36.27 -33.87 -12.05
N LEU A 25 36.68 -33.60 -13.29
CA LEU A 25 37.85 -32.77 -13.56
C LEU A 25 37.63 -31.33 -13.08
N GLN A 26 36.47 -30.72 -13.38
CA GLN A 26 36.13 -29.39 -12.88
C GLN A 26 36.10 -29.33 -11.35
N GLN A 27 35.54 -30.35 -10.68
CA GLN A 27 35.55 -30.44 -9.22
C GLN A 27 36.98 -30.49 -8.65
N ALA A 28 37.86 -31.31 -9.23
CA ALA A 28 39.25 -31.41 -8.80
C ALA A 28 40.00 -30.08 -9.00
N LEU A 29 39.77 -29.40 -10.13
CA LEU A 29 40.39 -28.12 -10.43
C LEU A 29 39.88 -27.01 -9.51
N LEU A 30 38.58 -26.98 -9.22
CA LEU A 30 37.98 -26.03 -8.27
C LEU A 30 38.52 -26.24 -6.85
N ALA A 31 38.70 -27.50 -6.43
CA ALA A 31 39.29 -27.81 -5.12
C ALA A 31 40.76 -27.38 -5.02
N ALA A 32 41.50 -27.43 -6.14
CA ALA A 32 42.90 -26.98 -6.19
C ALA A 32 43.03 -25.45 -6.20
N PHE A 33 42.10 -24.74 -6.82
CA PHE A 33 42.15 -23.27 -6.99
C PHE A 33 40.83 -22.58 -6.62
N PRO A 34 40.31 -22.76 -5.39
CA PRO A 34 39.01 -22.19 -5.01
C PRO A 34 39.04 -20.65 -5.02
N ASP A 35 40.19 -20.03 -4.77
CA ASP A 35 40.39 -18.58 -4.74
C ASP A 35 40.49 -17.92 -6.14
N ARG A 36 40.35 -18.69 -7.22
CA ARG A 36 40.51 -18.21 -8.61
C ARG A 36 39.24 -18.24 -9.45
N VAL A 37 38.09 -18.43 -8.80
CA VAL A 37 36.79 -18.31 -9.47
C VAL A 37 36.56 -16.86 -9.86
N CYS A 38 36.13 -16.66 -11.11
CA CYS A 38 35.85 -15.34 -11.67
C CYS A 38 34.44 -15.30 -12.26
N LEU A 39 33.76 -14.17 -12.08
CA LEU A 39 32.43 -13.89 -12.62
C LEU A 39 32.50 -12.73 -13.61
N ARG A 40 31.87 -12.89 -14.78
CA ARG A 40 31.78 -11.83 -15.80
C ARG A 40 31.02 -10.62 -15.27
N ARG A 41 31.51 -9.41 -15.56
CA ARG A 41 30.90 -8.15 -15.09
C ARG A 41 29.64 -7.75 -15.85
N SER A 42 29.58 -8.05 -17.15
CA SER A 42 28.45 -7.70 -17.99
C SER A 42 27.57 -8.90 -18.30
N ASP A 43 26.30 -8.65 -18.55
CA ASP A 43 25.38 -9.68 -19.00
C ASP A 43 25.67 -10.21 -20.42
N GLY A 44 26.28 -9.36 -21.26
CA GLY A 44 26.74 -9.71 -22.61
C GLY A 44 28.17 -10.27 -22.67
N ARG A 45 28.63 -10.64 -23.87
CA ARG A 45 29.99 -11.10 -24.11
C ARG A 45 31.00 -9.96 -23.93
N SER A 46 31.63 -9.88 -22.77
CA SER A 46 32.76 -8.99 -22.50
C SER A 46 33.96 -9.76 -21.96
N PRO A 47 35.20 -9.33 -22.25
CA PRO A 47 36.40 -9.95 -21.71
C PRO A 47 36.63 -9.61 -20.22
N SER A 48 35.75 -8.83 -19.59
CA SER A 48 35.92 -8.33 -18.23
C SER A 48 35.24 -9.21 -17.18
N PHE A 49 36.03 -9.66 -16.21
CA PHE A 49 35.64 -10.52 -15.10
C PHE A 49 36.07 -9.90 -13.77
N THR A 50 35.44 -10.35 -12.68
CA THR A 50 35.84 -10.05 -11.31
C THR A 50 36.23 -11.37 -10.66
N ILE A 51 37.42 -11.46 -10.07
CA ILE A 51 37.85 -12.63 -9.28
C ILE A 51 37.19 -12.62 -7.90
N CYS A 52 37.10 -13.76 -7.23
CA CYS A 52 36.42 -13.86 -5.93
C CYS A 52 37.05 -13.06 -4.78
N SER A 53 38.26 -12.54 -4.96
CA SER A 53 38.86 -11.53 -4.07
C SER A 53 38.33 -10.11 -4.27
N GLY A 54 37.56 -9.87 -5.32
CA GLY A 54 36.94 -8.59 -5.71
C GLY A 54 37.70 -7.79 -6.77
N GLN A 55 38.90 -8.23 -7.18
CA GLN A 55 39.69 -7.54 -8.18
C GLN A 55 39.15 -7.74 -9.61
N GLY A 56 39.29 -6.73 -10.45
CA GLY A 56 38.97 -6.81 -11.87
C GLY A 56 40.05 -7.48 -12.69
N LEU A 57 39.62 -8.33 -13.63
CA LEU A 57 40.46 -9.04 -14.58
C LEU A 57 39.89 -8.91 -15.98
N THR A 58 40.76 -8.87 -16.99
CA THR A 58 40.40 -8.91 -18.41
C THR A 58 41.07 -10.11 -19.07
N ILE A 59 40.34 -10.85 -19.89
CA ILE A 59 40.91 -11.93 -20.71
C ILE A 59 41.86 -11.32 -21.73
N ALA A 60 43.08 -11.87 -21.83
CA ALA A 60 44.07 -11.43 -22.81
C ALA A 60 43.57 -11.64 -24.24
N ASP A 61 43.99 -10.80 -25.18
CA ASP A 61 43.55 -10.84 -26.59
C ASP A 61 43.87 -12.18 -27.30
N THR A 62 44.80 -12.96 -26.76
CA THR A 62 45.17 -14.29 -27.24
C THR A 62 44.32 -15.42 -26.67
N GLY A 63 43.43 -15.12 -25.71
CA GLY A 63 42.56 -16.07 -25.05
C GLY A 63 41.22 -16.24 -25.76
N LEU A 64 40.66 -17.46 -25.71
CA LEU A 64 39.29 -17.69 -26.13
C LEU A 64 38.34 -17.05 -25.11
N LEU A 65 37.44 -16.18 -25.59
CA LEU A 65 36.39 -15.61 -24.77
C LEU A 65 35.35 -16.71 -24.45
N PRO A 66 35.21 -17.16 -23.20
CA PRO A 66 34.23 -18.17 -22.82
C PRO A 66 32.82 -17.62 -23.05
N VAL A 67 31.84 -18.51 -23.27
CA VAL A 67 30.43 -18.11 -23.38
C VAL A 67 29.82 -17.97 -21.99
N GLU A 68 30.23 -18.82 -21.07
CA GLU A 68 29.77 -18.94 -19.70
C GLU A 68 30.21 -17.74 -18.86
N ARG A 69 29.38 -17.35 -17.90
CA ARG A 69 29.66 -16.20 -17.03
C ARG A 69 30.66 -16.52 -15.93
N LEU A 70 30.74 -17.79 -15.53
CA LEU A 70 31.55 -18.26 -14.43
C LEU A 70 32.72 -19.08 -14.97
N ILE A 71 33.93 -18.69 -14.58
CA ILE A 71 35.15 -19.35 -15.02
C ILE A 71 36.11 -19.58 -13.86
N LEU A 72 36.98 -20.57 -14.03
CA LEU A 72 38.11 -20.82 -13.15
C LEU A 72 39.39 -20.42 -13.86
N ALA A 73 40.12 -19.44 -13.31
CA ALA A 73 41.36 -18.95 -13.91
C ALA A 73 42.57 -19.77 -13.44
N PHE A 74 43.28 -20.43 -14.36
CA PHE A 74 44.47 -21.22 -14.07
C PHE A 74 45.74 -20.38 -14.13
N ARG A 75 45.85 -19.54 -15.18
CA ARG A 75 46.97 -18.63 -15.37
C ARG A 75 46.44 -17.21 -15.44
N LEU A 76 46.75 -16.45 -14.41
CA LEU A 76 46.33 -15.06 -14.26
C LEU A 76 47.48 -14.23 -13.71
N ASP A 77 47.44 -12.93 -13.96
CA ASP A 77 48.34 -11.94 -13.40
C ASP A 77 47.51 -10.86 -12.70
N LEU A 78 47.67 -10.80 -11.38
CA LEU A 78 47.06 -9.78 -10.54
C LEU A 78 47.97 -8.55 -10.60
N ASN A 79 47.62 -7.60 -11.48
CA ASN A 79 48.30 -6.31 -11.49
C ASN A 79 48.03 -5.61 -10.14
N SER A 80 49.02 -5.55 -9.26
CA SER A 80 48.91 -4.94 -7.92
C SER A 80 49.22 -3.43 -7.91
N ARG A 81 49.28 -2.77 -9.08
CA ARG A 81 49.67 -1.34 -9.17
C ARG A 81 48.46 -0.43 -8.97
N PRO A 82 48.46 0.47 -7.97
CA PRO A 82 47.37 1.41 -7.76
C PRO A 82 47.22 2.35 -8.97
N GLY A 83 45.99 2.43 -9.53
CA GLY A 83 45.64 3.35 -10.62
C GLY A 83 45.80 2.82 -12.06
N MET A 84 46.12 1.53 -12.26
CA MET A 84 46.29 0.94 -13.60
C MET A 84 45.33 -0.25 -13.84
N ALA A 85 45.08 -0.53 -15.12
CA ALA A 85 44.09 -1.45 -15.69
C ALA A 85 43.93 -2.82 -14.97
N ASP A 86 42.72 -3.37 -15.07
CA ASP A 86 42.33 -4.72 -14.64
C ASP A 86 43.46 -5.75 -14.91
N GLY A 87 43.67 -6.70 -13.99
CA GLY A 87 44.64 -7.78 -14.17
C GLY A 87 44.32 -8.66 -15.38
N ARG A 88 45.18 -9.62 -15.72
CA ARG A 88 45.01 -10.40 -16.97
C ARG A 88 44.74 -11.86 -16.70
N ILE A 89 43.78 -12.45 -17.44
CA ILE A 89 43.54 -13.89 -17.48
C ILE A 89 44.11 -14.42 -18.79
N PHE A 90 45.05 -15.37 -18.68
CA PHE A 90 45.69 -16.02 -19.83
C PHE A 90 45.13 -17.41 -20.11
N LEU A 91 44.68 -18.11 -19.07
CA LEU A 91 44.08 -19.44 -19.20
C LEU A 91 42.98 -19.61 -18.18
N ALA A 92 41.80 -20.02 -18.64
CA ALA A 92 40.65 -20.33 -17.81
C ALA A 92 39.80 -21.42 -18.44
N CYS A 93 38.96 -22.09 -17.64
CA CYS A 93 37.88 -22.93 -18.15
C CYS A 93 36.54 -22.46 -17.59
N ALA A 94 35.46 -22.76 -18.32
CA ALA A 94 34.12 -22.64 -17.78
C ALA A 94 33.92 -23.61 -16.60
N ILE A 95 33.12 -23.18 -15.63
CA ILE A 95 32.73 -24.02 -14.50
C ILE A 95 31.24 -23.87 -14.21
N ASP A 96 30.61 -24.98 -13.85
CA ASP A 96 29.20 -25.00 -13.46
C ASP A 96 29.02 -24.44 -12.05
N GLN A 97 28.02 -23.55 -11.89
CA GLN A 97 27.70 -22.93 -10.60
C GLN A 97 27.30 -23.97 -9.54
N ASP A 98 26.73 -25.11 -9.95
CA ASP A 98 26.32 -26.21 -9.07
C ASP A 98 27.50 -26.89 -8.34
N LEU A 99 28.74 -26.62 -8.73
CA LEU A 99 29.96 -27.12 -8.07
C LEU A 99 30.43 -26.23 -6.92
N LEU A 100 29.97 -24.98 -6.87
CA LEU A 100 30.39 -24.01 -5.86
C LEU A 100 29.92 -24.32 -4.43
N PRO A 101 28.71 -24.88 -4.18
CA PRO A 101 28.20 -25.10 -2.82
C PRO A 101 29.10 -25.97 -1.92
N THR A 102 29.98 -26.80 -2.48
CA THR A 102 30.89 -27.64 -1.70
C THR A 102 32.16 -26.91 -1.24
N GLN A 103 32.36 -25.66 -1.66
CA GLN A 103 33.58 -24.90 -1.39
C GLN A 103 33.41 -23.97 -0.19
N ALA A 104 34.49 -23.75 0.56
CA ALA A 104 34.47 -22.89 1.76
C ALA A 104 34.14 -21.41 1.48
N LEU A 105 34.39 -20.92 0.26
CA LEU A 105 34.08 -19.55 -0.14
C LEU A 105 32.61 -19.34 -0.49
N TYR A 106 31.83 -20.41 -0.64
CA TYR A 106 30.41 -20.32 -0.93
C TYR A 106 29.62 -19.94 0.31
N GLN A 107 28.84 -18.87 0.21
CA GLN A 107 27.98 -18.40 1.28
C GLN A 107 26.59 -18.18 0.74
N LYS A 108 25.59 -18.67 1.47
CA LYS A 108 24.19 -18.42 1.19
C LYS A 108 23.59 -17.78 2.43
N LYS A 109 23.02 -16.58 2.27
CA LYS A 109 22.31 -15.90 3.37
C LYS A 109 20.92 -15.52 2.90
N ARG A 110 19.96 -15.74 3.79
CA ARG A 110 18.58 -15.37 3.62
C ARG A 110 18.22 -14.41 4.75
N GLU A 111 17.64 -13.28 4.40
CA GLU A 111 17.20 -12.26 5.36
C GLU A 111 15.78 -11.83 5.02
N ILE A 112 14.98 -11.57 6.05
CA ILE A 112 13.65 -10.97 5.88
C ILE A 112 13.73 -9.47 6.14
N PHE A 113 12.95 -8.70 5.38
CA PHE A 113 12.92 -7.25 5.48
C PHE A 113 11.53 -6.72 5.08
N PHE A 114 11.20 -5.52 5.54
CA PHE A 114 10.01 -4.80 5.10
C PHE A 114 10.32 -3.99 3.85
N SER A 115 9.57 -4.23 2.78
CA SER A 115 9.61 -3.40 1.57
C SER A 115 8.57 -2.30 1.71
N GLU A 116 9.02 -1.05 1.84
CA GLU A 116 8.13 0.12 1.96
C GLU A 116 7.28 0.33 0.71
N ASP A 117 7.87 0.12 -0.47
CA ASP A 117 7.21 0.25 -1.78
C ASP A 117 6.02 -0.70 -1.94
N ARG A 118 6.21 -1.96 -1.49
CA ARG A 118 5.17 -3.00 -1.57
C ARG A 118 4.37 -3.15 -0.27
N ALA A 119 4.68 -2.34 0.75
CA ALA A 119 4.11 -2.37 2.10
C ALA A 119 3.97 -3.80 2.68
N ARG A 120 5.01 -4.63 2.50
CA ARG A 120 5.00 -6.05 2.89
C ARG A 120 6.36 -6.58 3.28
N ILE A 121 6.36 -7.66 4.05
CA ILE A 121 7.56 -8.43 4.37
C ILE A 121 7.93 -9.32 3.20
N LEU A 122 9.20 -9.28 2.84
CA LEU A 122 9.82 -10.11 1.82
C LEU A 122 11.06 -10.77 2.39
N ALA A 123 11.47 -11.86 1.75
CA ALA A 123 12.75 -12.48 2.00
C ALA A 123 13.69 -12.21 0.83
N ARG A 124 14.92 -11.83 1.12
CA ARG A 124 16.00 -11.71 0.14
C ARG A 124 16.99 -12.82 0.39
N GLU A 125 17.21 -13.64 -0.63
CA GLU A 125 18.22 -14.69 -0.63
C GLU A 125 19.36 -14.28 -1.54
N ARG A 126 20.54 -14.18 -0.95
CA ARG A 126 21.76 -13.84 -1.66
C ARG A 126 22.75 -14.98 -1.53
N THR A 127 23.38 -15.28 -2.66
CA THR A 127 24.40 -16.31 -2.77
C THR A 127 25.68 -15.65 -3.23
N TRP A 128 26.78 -15.92 -2.52
CA TRP A 128 28.09 -15.41 -2.83
C TRP A 128 29.11 -16.52 -2.98
N TYR A 129 30.17 -16.19 -3.71
CA TYR A 129 31.41 -16.94 -3.69
C TYR A 129 32.58 -15.97 -3.46
N GLY A 130 33.13 -15.98 -2.25
CA GLY A 130 34.01 -14.91 -1.79
C GLY A 130 33.27 -13.56 -1.86
N LYS A 131 33.77 -12.62 -2.67
CA LYS A 131 33.13 -11.31 -2.91
C LYS A 131 32.21 -11.28 -4.15
N LEU A 132 32.07 -12.38 -4.88
CA LEU A 132 31.20 -12.45 -6.06
C LEU A 132 29.76 -12.66 -5.62
N LEU A 133 28.85 -11.76 -5.97
CA LEU A 133 27.41 -11.97 -5.85
C LEU A 133 26.97 -12.84 -7.03
N LEU A 134 26.58 -14.09 -6.75
CA LEU A 134 26.15 -15.05 -7.78
C LEU A 134 24.65 -14.92 -8.07
N SER A 135 23.85 -14.73 -7.03
CA SER A 135 22.40 -14.55 -7.14
C SER A 135 21.91 -13.61 -6.07
N ASP A 136 20.94 -12.76 -6.43
CA ASP A 136 20.15 -11.94 -5.51
C ASP A 136 18.69 -12.11 -5.91
N CYS A 137 17.94 -12.85 -5.11
CA CYS A 137 16.55 -13.18 -5.40
C CYS A 137 15.66 -12.80 -4.24
N GLU A 138 14.59 -12.07 -4.55
CA GLU A 138 13.52 -11.79 -3.59
C GLU A 138 12.42 -12.85 -3.71
N SER A 139 11.93 -13.32 -2.57
CA SER A 139 10.94 -14.37 -2.47
C SER A 139 9.95 -14.08 -1.34
N ALA A 140 8.88 -14.86 -1.29
CA ALA A 140 7.95 -14.83 -0.17
C ALA A 140 8.61 -15.37 1.10
N VAL A 141 8.12 -14.88 2.24
CA VAL A 141 8.45 -15.39 3.57
C VAL A 141 7.99 -16.84 3.70
N GLN A 142 8.85 -17.70 4.23
CA GLN A 142 8.56 -19.11 4.52
C GLN A 142 7.71 -19.25 5.78
N SER A 143 7.08 -20.41 5.97
CA SER A 143 6.26 -20.68 7.17
C SER A 143 7.06 -20.60 8.47
N GLU A 144 8.32 -21.04 8.45
CA GLU A 144 9.24 -21.01 9.59
C GLU A 144 9.60 -19.58 10.02
N GLU A 145 9.57 -18.63 9.08
CA GLU A 145 9.92 -17.22 9.29
C GLU A 145 8.70 -16.39 9.74
N SER A 146 7.53 -17.01 9.93
CA SER A 146 6.26 -16.29 10.07
C SER A 146 6.19 -15.42 11.34
N GLU A 147 6.73 -15.88 12.45
CA GLU A 147 6.75 -15.13 13.70
C GLU A 147 7.69 -13.91 13.60
N ALA A 148 8.91 -14.12 13.10
CA ALA A 148 9.87 -13.04 12.88
C ALA A 148 9.35 -12.01 11.87
N ALA A 149 8.65 -12.45 10.82
CA ALA A 149 8.00 -11.57 9.86
C ALA A 149 6.85 -10.76 10.48
N SER A 150 6.03 -11.36 11.34
CA SER A 150 4.97 -10.66 12.06
C SER A 150 5.54 -9.58 12.98
N GLN A 151 6.64 -9.88 13.69
CA GLN A 151 7.34 -8.89 14.53
C GLN A 151 7.96 -7.75 13.71
N LEU A 152 8.53 -8.06 12.53
CA LEU A 152 9.09 -7.04 11.64
C LEU A 152 7.98 -6.16 11.05
N LEU A 153 6.85 -6.76 10.67
CA LEU A 153 5.66 -6.02 10.23
C LEU A 153 5.12 -5.11 11.33
N LEU A 154 5.04 -5.61 12.58
CA LEU A 154 4.62 -4.82 13.73
C LEU A 154 5.50 -3.57 13.88
N LYS A 155 6.83 -3.73 13.84
CA LYS A 155 7.77 -2.59 13.90
C LYS A 155 7.54 -1.60 12.77
N ALA A 156 7.35 -2.07 11.54
CA ALA A 156 7.10 -1.21 10.38
C ALA A 156 5.74 -0.50 10.48
N ALA A 157 4.70 -1.20 10.94
CA ALA A 157 3.36 -0.66 11.11
C ALA A 157 3.31 0.37 12.25
N MET A 158 4.06 0.16 13.33
CA MET A 158 4.19 1.13 14.43
C MET A 158 4.89 2.41 14.01
N ALA A 159 5.81 2.36 13.04
CA ALA A 159 6.44 3.56 12.49
C ALA A 159 5.47 4.40 11.64
N PHE A 160 4.47 3.76 11.01
CA PHE A 160 3.47 4.43 10.17
C PHE A 160 2.04 3.91 10.43
N PRO A 161 1.44 4.15 11.61
CA PRO A 161 0.16 3.54 11.98
C PRO A 161 -0.99 3.92 11.04
N ALA A 162 -1.06 5.19 10.65
CA ALA A 162 -2.07 5.70 9.73
C ALA A 162 -1.99 5.03 8.34
N LYS A 163 -0.78 4.73 7.85
CA LYS A 163 -0.60 4.01 6.58
C LYS A 163 -0.93 2.53 6.74
N ALA A 164 -0.55 1.93 7.87
CA ALA A 164 -0.80 0.52 8.16
C ALA A 164 -2.30 0.20 8.19
N LEU A 165 -3.13 1.10 8.72
CA LEU A 165 -4.59 0.94 8.81
C LEU A 165 -5.38 1.74 7.76
N ALA A 166 -4.72 2.21 6.70
CA ALA A 166 -5.32 2.93 5.59
C ALA A 166 -6.14 4.18 5.97
N CYS A 167 -5.75 4.90 7.03
CA CYS A 167 -6.46 6.08 7.54
C CYS A 167 -6.59 7.24 6.54
N SER A 168 -5.77 7.26 5.49
CA SER A 168 -5.84 8.26 4.41
C SER A 168 -6.92 7.95 3.36
N GLU A 169 -7.52 6.75 3.37
CA GLU A 169 -8.63 6.44 2.47
C GLU A 169 -9.86 7.26 2.86
N GLU A 170 -10.54 7.86 1.87
CA GLU A 170 -11.65 8.81 2.09
C GLU A 170 -12.72 8.26 3.04
N LYS A 171 -13.12 7.00 2.85
CA LYS A 171 -14.14 6.34 3.70
C LYS A 171 -13.68 6.18 5.15
N ILE A 172 -12.43 5.80 5.36
CA ILE A 172 -11.86 5.61 6.69
C ILE A 172 -11.66 6.97 7.36
N HIS A 173 -11.19 7.96 6.62
CA HIS A 173 -11.06 9.32 7.09
C HIS A 173 -12.41 9.92 7.52
N GLU A 174 -13.47 9.72 6.73
CA GLU A 174 -14.83 10.14 7.09
C GLU A 174 -15.34 9.45 8.36
N PHE A 175 -15.01 8.16 8.55
CA PHE A 175 -15.31 7.44 9.79
C PHE A 175 -14.54 8.01 11.00
N ILE A 176 -13.25 8.30 10.85
CA ILE A 176 -12.45 8.96 11.90
C ILE A 176 -13.08 10.29 12.30
N ASN A 177 -13.49 11.10 11.32
CA ASN A 177 -14.15 12.38 11.57
C ASN A 177 -15.52 12.21 12.25
N ARG A 178 -16.25 11.14 11.92
CA ARG A 178 -17.52 10.79 12.57
C ARG A 178 -17.32 10.43 14.06
N VAL A 179 -16.28 9.66 14.38
CA VAL A 179 -15.90 9.38 15.77
C VAL A 179 -15.43 10.64 16.49
N ALA A 180 -14.65 11.50 15.83
CA ALA A 180 -14.22 12.78 16.39
C ALA A 180 -15.43 13.69 16.71
N ALA A 181 -16.40 13.78 15.81
CA ALA A 181 -17.66 14.50 16.05
C ALA A 181 -18.40 13.93 17.26
N LEU A 182 -18.49 12.61 17.41
CA LEU A 182 -19.05 11.99 18.61
C LEU A 182 -18.28 12.41 19.86
N LYS A 183 -16.95 12.34 19.85
CA LYS A 183 -16.12 12.71 21.02
C LYS A 183 -16.25 14.19 21.40
N SER A 184 -16.65 15.06 20.47
CA SER A 184 -16.88 16.49 20.75
C SER A 184 -18.14 16.77 21.58
N CYS A 185 -19.08 15.83 21.65
CA CYS A 185 -20.31 15.97 22.44
C CYS A 185 -20.27 15.16 23.74
N ARG A 186 -21.05 15.58 24.75
CA ARG A 186 -21.02 14.97 26.09
C ARG A 186 -21.40 13.49 26.06
N ALA A 187 -22.36 13.11 25.21
CA ALA A 187 -22.80 11.72 25.04
C ALA A 187 -21.71 10.81 24.44
N GLY A 188 -20.70 11.38 23.77
CA GLY A 188 -19.55 10.63 23.25
C GLY A 188 -18.47 10.31 24.29
N SER A 189 -18.59 10.81 25.52
CA SER A 189 -17.59 10.58 26.58
C SER A 189 -17.41 9.09 26.90
N GLU A 190 -18.49 8.31 26.83
CA GLU A 190 -18.51 6.86 27.11
C GLU A 190 -17.95 5.98 25.97
N PHE A 191 -17.63 6.58 24.81
CA PHE A 191 -17.11 5.86 23.65
C PHE A 191 -15.58 5.87 23.62
N PRO A 192 -14.93 4.79 23.13
CA PRO A 192 -13.49 4.75 22.99
C PRO A 192 -12.98 5.86 22.08
N VAL A 193 -11.84 6.44 22.44
CA VAL A 193 -11.15 7.44 21.61
C VAL A 193 -10.42 6.70 20.50
N LEU A 194 -10.52 7.20 19.26
CA LEU A 194 -9.75 6.72 18.13
C LEU A 194 -8.55 7.66 17.96
N ASP A 195 -7.50 7.42 18.74
CA ASP A 195 -6.23 8.15 18.68
C ASP A 195 -5.08 7.23 18.24
N ASP A 196 -3.86 7.78 18.16
CA ASP A 196 -2.66 7.02 17.79
C ASP A 196 -2.41 5.83 18.72
N SER A 197 -2.76 5.95 20.01
CA SER A 197 -2.61 4.86 20.96
C SER A 197 -3.56 3.70 20.63
N TRP A 198 -4.81 4.03 20.28
CA TRP A 198 -5.80 3.06 19.85
C TRP A 198 -5.37 2.34 18.56
N LEU A 199 -4.83 3.09 17.58
CA LEU A 199 -4.30 2.52 16.33
C LEU A 199 -3.16 1.53 16.60
N VAL A 200 -2.23 1.88 17.51
CA VAL A 200 -1.11 1.02 17.88
C VAL A 200 -1.59 -0.28 18.53
N GLU A 201 -2.59 -0.23 19.41
CA GLU A 201 -3.16 -1.45 19.99
C GLU A 201 -3.83 -2.33 18.93
N GLN A 202 -4.58 -1.74 17.99
CA GLN A 202 -5.18 -2.52 16.91
C GLN A 202 -4.11 -3.18 16.02
N ILE A 203 -3.02 -2.47 15.73
CA ILE A 203 -1.91 -3.04 14.98
C ILE A 203 -1.28 -4.22 15.72
N ARG A 204 -1.13 -4.15 17.05
CA ARG A 204 -0.58 -5.26 17.85
C ARG A 204 -1.47 -6.50 17.80
N GLU A 205 -2.79 -6.33 17.86
CA GLU A 205 -3.74 -7.43 17.76
C GLU A 205 -3.78 -8.06 16.35
N LEU A 206 -3.61 -7.24 15.31
CA LEU A 206 -3.68 -7.70 13.90
C LEU A 206 -2.35 -8.19 13.33
N ALA A 207 -1.21 -7.81 13.91
CA ALA A 207 0.11 -8.17 13.41
C ALA A 207 0.41 -9.68 13.42
N PRO A 208 0.02 -10.48 14.43
CA PRO A 208 0.24 -11.92 14.43
C PRO A 208 -0.38 -12.60 13.20
N GLY A 209 0.47 -13.25 12.40
CA GLY A 209 0.04 -13.95 11.18
C GLY A 209 -0.10 -13.05 9.94
N SER A 210 0.02 -11.74 10.09
CA SER A 210 0.03 -10.78 8.99
C SER A 210 1.42 -10.62 8.39
N ARG A 211 1.51 -10.42 7.07
CA ARG A 211 2.78 -10.25 6.35
C ARG A 211 2.84 -8.98 5.50
N SER A 212 1.78 -8.19 5.51
CA SER A 212 1.64 -6.97 4.74
C SER A 212 0.66 -6.00 5.40
N PHE A 213 0.74 -4.72 5.04
CA PHE A 213 -0.30 -3.76 5.45
C PHE A 213 -1.67 -4.14 4.87
N ALA A 214 -1.70 -4.71 3.67
CA ALA A 214 -2.94 -5.24 3.09
C ALA A 214 -3.58 -6.35 3.97
N ASP A 215 -2.78 -7.15 4.70
CA ASP A 215 -3.32 -8.12 5.65
C ASP A 215 -3.97 -7.43 6.86
N LEU A 216 -3.35 -6.36 7.38
CA LEU A 216 -3.89 -5.54 8.48
C LEU A 216 -5.19 -4.83 8.08
N GLN A 217 -5.30 -4.46 6.79
CA GLN A 217 -6.43 -3.71 6.23
C GLN A 217 -7.62 -4.61 5.81
N LYS A 218 -7.52 -5.94 5.98
CA LYS A 218 -8.63 -6.85 5.70
C LYS A 218 -9.87 -6.54 6.53
N GLN A 219 -9.66 -6.08 7.76
CA GLN A 219 -10.73 -5.52 8.59
C GLN A 219 -10.66 -4.00 8.52
N SER A 220 -11.78 -3.36 8.22
CA SER A 220 -11.82 -1.90 8.17
C SER A 220 -11.67 -1.31 9.57
N LEU A 221 -11.16 -0.08 9.64
CA LEU A 221 -11.04 0.66 10.92
C LEU A 221 -12.38 0.77 11.65
N GLU A 222 -13.47 0.98 10.88
CA GLU A 222 -14.83 0.99 11.39
C GLU A 222 -15.23 -0.35 12.01
N GLN A 223 -14.93 -1.48 11.35
CA GLN A 223 -15.21 -2.80 11.90
C GLN A 223 -14.48 -3.02 13.22
N LEU A 224 -13.19 -2.67 13.30
CA LEU A 224 -12.39 -2.78 14.52
C LEU A 224 -12.97 -1.93 15.65
N TYR A 225 -13.35 -0.69 15.35
CA TYR A 225 -13.96 0.20 16.34
C TYR A 225 -15.31 -0.32 16.84
N LEU A 226 -16.21 -0.70 15.93
CA LEU A 226 -17.53 -1.21 16.29
C LEU A 226 -17.45 -2.53 17.07
N GLN A 227 -16.46 -3.39 16.79
CA GLN A 227 -16.24 -4.64 17.53
C GLN A 227 -16.01 -4.42 19.03
N GLN A 228 -15.41 -3.29 19.42
CA GLN A 228 -15.18 -2.94 20.83
C GLN A 228 -16.42 -2.39 21.53
N LEU A 229 -17.46 -2.01 20.78
CA LEU A 229 -18.69 -1.48 21.32
C LEU A 229 -19.68 -2.61 21.66
N SER A 230 -20.34 -2.48 22.81
CA SER A 230 -21.53 -3.28 23.11
C SER A 230 -22.65 -3.01 22.10
N TRP A 231 -23.59 -3.95 21.96
CA TRP A 231 -24.74 -3.77 21.05
C TRP A 231 -25.52 -2.47 21.31
N LYS A 232 -25.73 -2.11 22.58
CA LYS A 232 -26.38 -0.86 22.97
C LYS A 232 -25.58 0.37 22.56
N GLN A 233 -24.25 0.35 22.72
CA GLN A 233 -23.39 1.44 22.27
C GLN A 233 -23.41 1.59 20.75
N ARG A 234 -23.47 0.49 19.98
CA ARG A 234 -23.61 0.57 18.51
C ARG A 234 -24.92 1.24 18.10
N GLU A 235 -26.03 0.89 18.75
CA GLU A 235 -27.31 1.54 18.47
C GLU A 235 -27.29 3.03 18.83
N LEU A 236 -26.67 3.39 19.95
CA LEU A 236 -26.48 4.78 20.35
C LEU A 236 -25.53 5.54 19.40
N PHE A 237 -24.46 4.91 18.93
CA PHE A 237 -23.53 5.48 17.95
C PHE A 237 -24.27 5.92 16.68
N GLU A 238 -25.09 5.03 16.12
CA GLU A 238 -25.90 5.32 14.94
C GLU A 238 -26.94 6.43 15.17
N LYS A 239 -27.47 6.57 16.38
CA LYS A 239 -28.41 7.65 16.72
C LYS A 239 -27.72 9.00 16.96
N LEU A 240 -26.57 8.99 17.63
CA LEU A 240 -25.85 10.20 18.01
C LEU A 240 -25.12 10.83 16.81
N VAL A 241 -24.48 9.99 16.00
CA VAL A 241 -23.72 10.38 14.81
C VAL A 241 -24.10 9.51 13.61
N PRO A 242 -25.30 9.72 13.04
CA PRO A 242 -25.77 8.91 11.90
C PRO A 242 -25.00 9.21 10.62
N GLU A 243 -24.81 8.21 9.75
CA GLU A 243 -24.27 8.47 8.41
C GLU A 243 -25.20 9.32 7.53
N ARG A 244 -26.51 9.22 7.77
CA ARG A 244 -27.55 9.90 6.99
C ARG A 244 -28.55 10.57 7.90
N PHE A 245 -28.89 11.81 7.58
CA PHE A 245 -29.93 12.58 8.24
C PHE A 245 -31.23 12.53 7.43
N VAL A 246 -32.35 12.22 8.08
CA VAL A 246 -33.67 12.25 7.44
C VAL A 246 -34.23 13.66 7.51
N VAL A 247 -34.38 14.30 6.35
CA VAL A 247 -34.95 15.66 6.24
C VAL A 247 -36.48 15.60 6.11
N PRO A 248 -37.23 16.72 6.31
CA PRO A 248 -38.70 16.70 6.32
C PRO A 248 -39.37 16.12 5.08
N SER A 249 -38.69 16.15 3.92
CA SER A 249 -39.17 15.51 2.69
C SER A 249 -39.22 13.97 2.76
N GLY A 250 -38.63 13.36 3.80
CA GLY A 250 -38.42 11.93 3.96
C GLY A 250 -37.12 11.41 3.32
N SER A 251 -36.37 12.26 2.62
CA SER A 251 -35.07 11.86 2.06
C SER A 251 -34.03 11.64 3.16
N ALA A 252 -33.21 10.59 3.01
CA ALA A 252 -32.04 10.34 3.84
C ALA A 252 -30.78 10.90 3.16
N ILE A 253 -30.28 12.04 3.64
CA ILE A 253 -29.15 12.77 3.06
C ILE A 253 -27.88 12.42 3.84
N ARG A 254 -26.80 12.08 3.13
CA ARG A 254 -25.51 11.77 3.75
C ARG A 254 -24.96 12.99 4.50
N ILE A 255 -24.52 12.78 5.74
CA ILE A 255 -23.76 13.77 6.50
C ILE A 255 -22.29 13.60 6.14
N GLN A 256 -21.62 14.71 5.82
CA GLN A 256 -20.18 14.72 5.56
C GLN A 256 -19.47 15.17 6.84
N TYR A 257 -18.80 14.23 7.50
CA TYR A 257 -18.00 14.50 8.69
C TYR A 257 -16.63 15.04 8.30
N GLN A 258 -16.15 16.05 9.04
CA GLN A 258 -14.91 16.76 8.72
C GLN A 258 -13.97 16.77 9.93
N ASP A 259 -12.67 16.87 9.66
CA ASP A 259 -11.61 16.91 10.68
C ASP A 259 -11.77 18.12 11.62
N ALA A 260 -12.13 19.27 11.05
CA ALA A 260 -12.42 20.49 11.80
C ALA A 260 -13.75 21.11 11.38
N GLY A 261 -14.54 21.53 12.37
CA GLY A 261 -15.79 22.25 12.16
C GLY A 261 -17.05 21.38 12.29
N ALA A 262 -18.19 21.96 11.90
CA ALA A 262 -19.48 21.30 12.00
C ALA A 262 -19.68 20.29 10.86
N PRO A 263 -20.30 19.11 11.12
CA PRO A 263 -20.65 18.17 10.06
C PRO A 263 -21.57 18.82 9.03
N ILE A 264 -21.36 18.50 7.75
CA ILE A 264 -22.04 19.17 6.64
C ILE A 264 -23.23 18.33 6.15
N LEU A 265 -24.35 19.01 5.93
CA LEU A 265 -25.52 18.46 5.26
C LEU A 265 -25.74 19.19 3.93
N ALA A 266 -25.32 18.57 2.83
CA ALA A 266 -25.53 19.08 1.47
C ALA A 266 -26.93 18.68 0.97
N VAL A 267 -27.88 19.60 1.07
CA VAL A 267 -29.31 19.32 0.89
C VAL A 267 -29.98 20.36 0.01
N LYS A 268 -30.91 19.90 -0.83
CA LYS A 268 -31.69 20.81 -1.67
C LYS A 268 -32.65 21.63 -0.82
N ILE A 269 -32.74 22.94 -1.08
CA ILE A 269 -33.54 23.89 -0.27
C ILE A 269 -34.97 23.39 -0.06
N GLN A 270 -35.63 22.88 -1.10
CA GLN A 270 -37.02 22.44 -1.01
C GLN A 270 -37.25 21.20 -0.13
N GLU A 271 -36.20 20.46 0.19
CA GLU A 271 -36.29 19.28 1.05
C GLU A 271 -36.26 19.65 2.54
N LEU A 272 -35.89 20.90 2.87
CA LEU A 272 -35.89 21.45 4.22
C LEU A 272 -37.14 22.28 4.55
N PHE A 273 -38.09 22.44 3.64
CA PHE A 273 -39.32 23.17 3.97
C PHE A 273 -40.05 22.52 5.15
N GLY A 274 -40.61 23.33 6.04
CA GLY A 274 -41.25 22.83 7.26
C GLY A 274 -40.26 22.57 8.41
N MET A 275 -38.96 22.80 8.20
CA MET A 275 -37.94 22.77 9.26
C MET A 275 -37.58 24.21 9.66
N PRO A 276 -38.06 24.70 10.81
CA PRO A 276 -37.86 26.09 11.21
C PRO A 276 -36.47 26.39 11.77
N GLN A 277 -35.75 25.37 12.27
CA GLN A 277 -34.47 25.51 12.98
C GLN A 277 -33.39 24.66 12.32
N THR A 278 -32.13 25.05 12.49
CA THR A 278 -30.99 24.26 11.98
C THR A 278 -31.03 22.85 12.60
N PRO A 279 -30.99 21.77 11.79
CA PRO A 279 -30.93 20.43 12.32
C PRO A 279 -29.63 20.21 13.08
N ALA A 280 -29.71 19.44 14.16
CA ALA A 280 -28.58 19.09 14.99
C ALA A 280 -28.55 17.58 15.26
N ILE A 281 -27.35 17.07 15.53
CA ILE A 281 -27.09 15.69 15.93
C ILE A 281 -26.48 15.67 17.34
N CYS A 282 -26.21 14.47 17.85
CA CYS A 282 -25.75 14.24 19.21
C CYS A 282 -26.59 14.97 20.28
N HIS A 283 -27.90 14.68 20.30
CA HIS A 283 -28.87 15.27 21.23
C HIS A 283 -28.85 16.82 21.20
N ASP A 284 -28.96 17.39 20.00
CA ASP A 284 -28.99 18.84 19.75
C ASP A 284 -27.71 19.63 20.12
N GLN A 285 -26.61 18.94 20.45
CA GLN A 285 -25.34 19.61 20.80
C GLN A 285 -24.53 20.02 19.58
N LEU A 286 -24.69 19.30 18.46
CA LEU A 286 -23.90 19.52 17.25
C LEU A 286 -24.80 19.94 16.09
N LYS A 287 -24.91 21.25 15.86
CA LYS A 287 -25.63 21.79 14.70
C LYS A 287 -24.91 21.42 13.41
N LEU A 288 -25.68 21.05 12.40
CA LEU A 288 -25.15 20.76 11.07
C LEU A 288 -24.91 22.07 10.29
N LEU A 289 -23.82 22.13 9.54
CA LEU A 289 -23.60 23.17 8.54
C LEU A 289 -24.38 22.83 7.28
N LEU A 290 -25.30 23.68 6.88
CA LEU A 290 -26.16 23.43 5.72
C LEU A 290 -25.51 23.98 4.46
N HIS A 291 -25.21 23.07 3.53
CA HIS A 291 -24.88 23.43 2.15
C HIS A 291 -26.18 23.36 1.34
N LEU A 292 -26.84 24.50 1.21
CA LEU A 292 -28.12 24.62 0.55
C LEU A 292 -27.93 24.57 -0.97
N LEU A 293 -28.56 23.57 -1.58
CA LEU A 293 -28.47 23.31 -3.02
C LEU A 293 -29.74 23.72 -3.75
N SER A 294 -29.59 24.10 -5.02
CA SER A 294 -30.69 24.26 -5.96
C SER A 294 -31.32 22.90 -6.33
N PRO A 295 -32.49 22.87 -6.98
CA PRO A 295 -33.10 21.62 -7.44
C PRO A 295 -32.18 20.77 -8.34
N GLY A 296 -31.33 21.45 -9.15
CA GLY A 296 -30.30 20.85 -10.00
C GLY A 296 -29.00 20.49 -9.28
N GLY A 297 -28.91 20.66 -7.96
CA GLY A 297 -27.75 20.26 -7.15
C GLY A 297 -26.60 21.27 -7.07
N GLN A 298 -26.75 22.45 -7.68
CA GLN A 298 -25.74 23.50 -7.60
C GLN A 298 -25.78 24.21 -6.24
N PRO A 299 -24.63 24.51 -5.60
CA PRO A 299 -24.58 25.29 -4.36
C PRO A 299 -25.26 26.65 -4.52
N VAL A 300 -26.06 27.04 -3.52
CA VAL A 300 -26.77 28.33 -3.47
C VAL A 300 -26.32 29.15 -2.29
N GLN A 301 -26.28 28.55 -1.10
CA GLN A 301 -25.93 29.23 0.15
C GLN A 301 -25.32 28.24 1.12
N ILE A 302 -24.39 28.70 1.95
CA ILE A 302 -23.91 27.97 3.13
C ILE A 302 -24.46 28.70 4.36
N THR A 303 -25.05 27.97 5.30
CA THR A 303 -25.57 28.55 6.55
C THR A 303 -25.46 27.60 7.74
N ALA A 304 -25.09 28.16 8.90
CA ALA A 304 -25.19 27.48 10.20
C ALA A 304 -26.49 27.85 10.96
N ASP A 305 -27.24 28.83 10.44
CA ASP A 305 -28.50 29.31 11.02
C ASP A 305 -29.61 29.29 9.95
N LEU A 306 -30.39 28.22 9.98
CA LEU A 306 -31.49 28.01 9.05
C LEU A 306 -32.64 29.00 9.32
N ALA A 307 -32.88 29.38 10.58
CA ALA A 307 -33.94 30.30 10.94
C ALA A 307 -33.68 31.69 10.35
N SER A 308 -32.46 32.20 10.53
CA SER A 308 -32.03 33.47 9.92
C SER A 308 -32.04 33.41 8.40
N PHE A 309 -31.67 32.27 7.80
CA PHE A 309 -31.78 32.06 6.36
C PHE A 309 -33.22 32.16 5.87
N TRP A 310 -34.19 31.52 6.54
CA TRP A 310 -35.60 31.62 6.15
C TRP A 310 -36.14 33.05 6.22
N GLN A 311 -35.76 33.80 7.24
CA GLN A 311 -36.25 35.18 7.44
C GLN A 311 -35.71 36.17 6.40
N SER A 312 -34.45 36.01 5.97
CA SER A 312 -33.76 37.02 5.16
C SER A 312 -33.09 36.48 3.90
N GLY A 313 -32.32 35.41 4.01
CA GLY A 313 -31.54 34.84 2.90
C GLY A 313 -32.39 34.17 1.82
N TYR A 314 -33.51 33.55 2.20
CA TYR A 314 -34.38 32.82 1.30
C TYR A 314 -34.96 33.70 0.19
N GLN A 315 -35.45 34.90 0.54
CA GLN A 315 -36.04 35.84 -0.41
C GLN A 315 -35.05 36.30 -1.48
N GLN A 316 -33.76 36.36 -1.15
CA GLN A 316 -32.70 36.67 -2.11
C GLN A 316 -32.42 35.46 -3.00
N ALA A 317 -32.27 34.27 -2.40
CA ALA A 317 -31.98 33.03 -3.12
C ALA A 317 -33.07 32.65 -4.13
N ILE A 318 -34.35 32.85 -3.82
CA ILE A 318 -35.44 32.44 -4.71
C ILE A 318 -35.61 33.33 -5.95
N LYS A 319 -35.10 34.56 -5.97
CA LYS A 319 -35.26 35.47 -7.14
C LYS A 319 -34.68 34.85 -8.41
N GLU A 320 -33.49 34.28 -8.31
CA GLU A 320 -32.83 33.58 -9.42
C GLU A 320 -33.39 32.16 -9.63
N LEU A 321 -33.66 31.45 -8.53
CA LEU A 321 -34.15 30.06 -8.60
C LEU A 321 -35.56 29.95 -9.19
N LYS A 322 -36.47 30.90 -8.94
CA LYS A 322 -37.81 30.94 -9.53
C LYS A 322 -37.73 31.01 -11.06
N GLY A 323 -36.78 31.77 -11.61
CA GLY A 323 -36.56 31.89 -13.06
C GLY A 323 -35.97 30.64 -13.68
N ARG A 324 -34.93 30.06 -13.06
CA ARG A 324 -34.27 28.83 -13.58
C ARG A 324 -35.09 27.55 -13.37
N TYR A 325 -35.89 27.50 -12.30
CA TYR A 325 -36.66 26.31 -11.89
C TYR A 325 -38.14 26.64 -11.65
N PRO A 326 -38.90 27.07 -12.68
CA PRO A 326 -40.29 27.52 -12.53
C PRO A 326 -41.28 26.41 -12.16
N LYS A 327 -40.89 25.15 -12.43
CA LYS A 327 -41.67 23.94 -12.13
C LYS A 327 -41.60 23.50 -10.66
N HIS A 328 -40.77 24.13 -9.83
CA HIS A 328 -40.62 23.79 -8.41
C HIS A 328 -41.44 24.73 -7.50
N PRO A 329 -42.00 24.25 -6.39
CA PRO A 329 -42.72 25.08 -5.44
C PRO A 329 -41.73 25.96 -4.66
N TRP A 330 -42.04 27.26 -4.56
CA TRP A 330 -41.26 28.26 -3.85
C TRP A 330 -42.21 29.03 -2.91
N PRO A 331 -42.56 28.45 -1.75
CA PRO A 331 -43.53 29.02 -0.81
C PRO A 331 -43.04 30.34 -0.23
N ASP A 332 -43.96 31.24 0.14
CA ASP A 332 -43.60 32.50 0.77
C ASP A 332 -43.17 32.31 2.23
N ASP A 333 -43.73 31.31 2.92
CA ASP A 333 -43.29 30.85 4.24
C ASP A 333 -42.63 29.44 4.15
N PRO A 334 -41.30 29.36 3.96
CA PRO A 334 -40.60 28.08 3.84
C PRO A 334 -40.49 27.32 5.17
N GLY A 335 -40.57 28.00 6.31
CA GLY A 335 -40.41 27.40 7.63
C GLY A 335 -41.59 26.51 8.04
N SER A 336 -42.77 26.79 7.51
CA SER A 336 -44.03 26.05 7.77
C SER A 336 -44.55 25.26 6.57
N ALA A 337 -43.92 25.38 5.39
CA ALA A 337 -44.38 24.71 4.18
C ALA A 337 -44.09 23.20 4.21
N VAL A 338 -44.93 22.41 3.54
CA VAL A 338 -44.71 20.97 3.41
C VAL A 338 -43.52 20.71 2.50
N ALA A 339 -42.46 20.09 3.02
CA ALA A 339 -41.35 19.62 2.20
C ALA A 339 -41.77 18.57 1.20
N PHE A 340 -41.17 18.65 0.02
CA PHE A 340 -41.43 17.68 -1.02
C PHE A 340 -40.24 17.45 -1.93
N ARG A 341 -40.08 16.19 -2.33
CA ARG A 341 -39.09 15.78 -3.31
C ARG A 341 -39.65 15.90 -4.72
N GLY A 342 -39.27 16.95 -5.44
CA GLY A 342 -39.49 17.05 -6.90
C GLY A 342 -40.26 18.29 -7.33
N THR A 343 -41.06 18.14 -8.39
CA THR A 343 -41.76 19.26 -9.06
C THR A 343 -43.18 19.50 -8.52
N LYS A 344 -43.76 20.68 -8.81
CA LYS A 344 -45.15 21.03 -8.46
C LYS A 344 -46.19 19.97 -8.88
N LYS A 345 -46.02 19.35 -10.06
CA LYS A 345 -46.93 18.28 -10.54
C LYS A 345 -46.84 17.02 -9.70
N GLN A 346 -45.64 16.65 -9.24
CA GLN A 346 -45.43 15.50 -8.38
C GLN A 346 -45.95 15.78 -6.97
N PHE A 347 -45.77 17.01 -6.47
CA PHE A 347 -46.30 17.45 -5.18
C PHE A 347 -47.83 17.41 -5.12
N ALA A 348 -48.49 17.93 -6.17
CA ALA A 348 -49.95 17.88 -6.26
C ALA A 348 -50.48 16.44 -6.29
N ARG A 349 -49.77 15.50 -6.93
CA ARG A 349 -50.13 14.08 -6.91
C ARG A 349 -49.97 13.43 -5.54
N SER A 350 -48.94 13.79 -4.77
CA SER A 350 -48.74 13.24 -3.42
C SER A 350 -49.77 13.75 -2.40
N GLN A 351 -50.39 14.91 -2.63
CA GLN A 351 -51.45 15.41 -1.74
C GLN A 351 -52.85 14.84 -2.04
N VAL A 352 -53.09 14.35 -3.26
CA VAL A 352 -54.40 13.83 -3.69
C VAL A 352 -54.57 12.33 -3.43
N SER A 353 -53.47 11.61 -3.18
CA SER A 353 -53.52 10.21 -2.70
C SER A 353 -53.07 10.14 -1.24
N PRO A 354 -53.97 10.31 -0.26
CA PRO A 354 -53.69 9.85 1.08
C PRO A 354 -53.64 8.31 1.01
N ARG A 355 -52.49 7.73 1.43
CA ARG A 355 -52.43 6.32 1.82
C ARG A 355 -52.98 6.14 3.21
#